data_AF-A0A7G9Z6C6-F1
#
_entry.id   AF-A0A7G9Z6C6-F1
#
_cell.length_a   1.000
_cell.length_b   1.000
_cell.length_c   1.000
_cell.angle_alpha   90.00
_cell.angle_beta   90.00
_cell.angle_gamma   90.00
#
_symmetry.space_group_name_H-M   'P 1'
#
loop_
_entity.id
_entity.type
_entity.pdbx_description
1 polymer ?
#
loop_
_entity_poly.entity_id
_entity_poly.type
_entity_poly.pdbx_seq_one_letter_code
_entity_poly.pdbx_strand_id
1 'polypeptide(L)'
;MYEKSKLKEAEYFYSRMVSETDNRDHLLFDLSAFLSAARSALQYAYKDAKTKGGGQQWYDNHITSSKVLAFFKEKRDFNVHTQPVPVNQHTSIQSTEVVRSSESTHIKKFDQTGRLIGEYSSEPSEPPPAPEIPPKVTHRFTFPDWSETEDVLQLCHLYLNELQRVVEDGQNNGFLTK
;
A
#
# COMPACT_ATOMS: atom_id res chain seq x y z
N MET A 1 -27.33 2.37 14.66
CA MET A 1 -26.58 3.40 13.91
C MET A 1 -25.88 2.75 12.72
N TYR A 2 -26.25 3.12 11.50
CA TYR A 2 -25.89 2.37 10.29
C TYR A 2 -24.52 2.82 9.74
N GLU A 3 -24.24 4.12 9.80
CA GLU A 3 -22.99 4.76 9.38
C GLU A 3 -21.78 4.28 10.20
N LYS A 4 -21.88 4.20 11.53
CA LYS A 4 -20.78 3.68 12.38
C LYS A 4 -20.53 2.19 12.19
N SER A 5 -21.58 1.42 11.92
CA SER A 5 -21.43 0.00 11.57
C SER A 5 -20.67 -0.14 10.25
N LYS A 6 -21.04 0.65 9.25
CA LYS A 6 -20.36 0.69 7.94
C LYS A 6 -18.95 1.26 7.99
N LEU A 7 -18.68 2.21 8.87
CA LEU A 7 -17.33 2.72 9.13
C LEU A 7 -16.43 1.60 9.69
N LYS A 8 -16.92 0.85 10.69
CA LYS A 8 -16.19 -0.31 11.23
C LYS A 8 -15.97 -1.42 10.19
N GLU A 9 -16.94 -1.64 9.32
CA GLU A 9 -16.80 -2.58 8.21
C GLU A 9 -15.72 -2.11 7.21
N ALA A 10 -15.66 -0.80 6.92
CA ALA A 10 -14.57 -0.23 6.12
C ALA A 10 -13.22 -0.37 6.83
N GLU A 11 -13.12 -0.09 8.14
CA GLU A 11 -11.89 -0.30 8.93
C GLU A 11 -11.41 -1.75 8.86
N TYR A 12 -12.34 -2.71 8.94
CA TYR A 12 -12.04 -4.13 8.82
C TYR A 12 -11.46 -4.50 7.44
N PHE A 13 -12.08 -4.04 6.35
CA PHE A 13 -11.54 -4.34 5.02
C PHE A 13 -10.22 -3.63 4.75
N TYR A 14 -10.03 -2.42 5.29
CA TYR A 14 -8.74 -1.73 5.21
C TYR A 14 -7.64 -2.51 5.93
N SER A 15 -7.90 -3.04 7.13
CA SER A 15 -6.88 -3.84 7.83
C SER A 15 -6.51 -5.11 7.06
N ARG A 16 -7.46 -5.72 6.36
CA ARG A 16 -7.19 -6.84 5.44
C ARG A 16 -6.35 -6.43 4.23
N MET A 17 -6.62 -5.27 3.63
CA MET A 17 -5.79 -4.75 2.53
C MET A 17 -4.33 -4.57 2.96
N VAL A 18 -4.09 -4.11 4.19
CA VAL A 18 -2.74 -3.96 4.75
C VAL A 18 -2.06 -5.31 5.00
N SER A 19 -2.80 -6.38 5.30
CA SER A 19 -2.23 -7.72 5.49
C SER A 19 -2.01 -8.51 4.19
N GLU A 20 -2.67 -8.12 3.09
CA GLU A 20 -2.68 -8.86 1.82
C GLU A 20 -1.89 -8.14 0.70
N THR A 21 -0.92 -7.29 1.04
CA THR A 21 -0.19 -6.46 0.06
C THR A 21 0.59 -7.27 -0.99
N ASP A 22 0.95 -8.49 -0.65
CA ASP A 22 1.72 -9.39 -1.52
C ASP A 22 0.82 -10.21 -2.46
N ASN A 23 -0.50 -10.24 -2.22
CA ASN A 23 -1.46 -10.92 -3.07
C ASN A 23 -2.38 -9.90 -3.76
N ARG A 24 -2.08 -9.61 -5.02
CA ARG A 24 -2.83 -8.65 -5.84
C ARG A 24 -4.33 -8.91 -5.83
N ASP A 25 -4.77 -10.15 -6.03
CA ASP A 25 -6.20 -10.44 -6.19
C ASP A 25 -6.95 -10.25 -4.87
N HIS A 26 -6.35 -10.68 -3.75
CA HIS A 26 -6.91 -10.44 -2.42
C HIS A 26 -7.00 -8.94 -2.12
N LEU A 27 -5.93 -8.18 -2.39
CA LEU A 27 -5.93 -6.74 -2.24
C LEU A 27 -7.06 -6.07 -3.04
N LEU A 28 -7.29 -6.51 -4.28
CA LEU A 28 -8.36 -5.97 -5.14
C LEU A 28 -9.76 -6.32 -4.61
N PHE A 29 -9.97 -7.53 -4.10
CA PHE A 29 -11.23 -7.93 -3.49
C PHE A 29 -11.51 -7.12 -2.22
N ASP A 30 -10.51 -7.01 -1.35
CA ASP A 30 -10.63 -6.26 -0.11
C ASP A 30 -10.78 -4.76 -0.37
N LEU A 31 -10.12 -4.19 -1.40
CA LEU A 31 -10.35 -2.82 -1.86
C LEU A 31 -11.79 -2.60 -2.33
N SER A 32 -12.35 -3.52 -3.10
CA SER A 32 -13.74 -3.42 -3.56
C SER A 32 -14.73 -3.44 -2.39
N ALA A 33 -14.51 -4.34 -1.43
CA ALA A 33 -15.31 -4.45 -0.22
C ALA A 33 -15.18 -3.19 0.67
N PHE A 34 -13.95 -2.71 0.87
CA PHE A 34 -13.64 -1.46 1.56
C PHE A 34 -14.43 -0.28 0.98
N LEU A 35 -14.31 -0.06 -0.33
CA LEU A 35 -14.97 1.07 -1.00
C LEU A 35 -16.50 0.95 -0.91
N SER A 36 -17.04 -0.26 -0.93
CA SER A 36 -18.49 -0.50 -0.79
C SER A 36 -18.99 -0.16 0.62
N ALA A 37 -18.25 -0.57 1.65
CA ALA A 37 -18.56 -0.25 3.04
C ALA A 37 -18.42 1.25 3.32
N ALA A 38 -17.32 1.86 2.90
CA ALA A 38 -17.05 3.29 3.03
C ALA A 38 -18.13 4.17 2.37
N ARG A 39 -18.56 3.81 1.15
CA ARG A 39 -19.68 4.49 0.47
C ARG A 39 -20.98 4.38 1.23
N SER A 40 -21.25 3.20 1.79
CA SER A 40 -22.45 2.99 2.59
C SER A 40 -22.45 3.90 3.83
N ALA A 41 -21.30 4.09 4.48
CA ALA A 41 -21.18 5.01 5.62
C ALA A 41 -21.56 6.44 5.24
N LEU A 42 -21.02 6.99 4.15
CA LEU A 42 -21.40 8.32 3.64
C LEU A 42 -22.88 8.39 3.23
N GLN A 43 -23.40 7.35 2.59
CA GLN A 43 -24.80 7.33 2.18
C GLN A 43 -25.76 7.37 3.38
N TYR A 44 -25.44 6.65 4.46
CA TYR A 44 -26.21 6.73 5.70
C TYR A 44 -26.07 8.10 6.36
N ALA A 45 -24.85 8.65 6.42
CA ALA A 45 -24.62 9.99 6.95
C ALA A 45 -25.43 11.07 6.20
N TYR A 46 -25.40 11.04 4.87
CA TYR A 46 -26.19 11.95 4.03
C TYR A 46 -27.70 11.80 4.29
N LYS A 47 -28.20 10.56 4.35
CA LYS A 47 -29.62 10.29 4.57
C LYS A 47 -30.10 10.84 5.92
N ASP A 48 -29.32 10.64 6.98
CA ASP A 48 -29.67 11.13 8.32
C ASP A 48 -29.58 12.66 8.39
N ALA A 49 -28.45 13.23 7.94
CA ALA A 49 -28.24 14.67 7.94
C ALA A 49 -29.32 15.45 7.18
N LYS A 50 -29.81 14.91 6.05
CA LYS A 50 -30.88 15.52 5.26
C LYS A 50 -32.21 15.66 6.03
N THR A 51 -32.44 14.84 7.06
CA THR A 51 -33.67 14.93 7.88
C THR A 51 -33.65 16.12 8.85
N LYS A 52 -32.50 16.78 9.02
CA LYS A 52 -32.29 17.83 10.02
C LYS A 52 -32.03 19.17 9.34
N GLY A 53 -32.55 20.24 9.92
CA GLY A 53 -32.36 21.60 9.39
C GLY A 53 -30.88 21.95 9.29
N GLY A 54 -30.41 22.37 8.11
CA GLY A 54 -29.00 22.69 7.85
C GLY A 54 -28.08 21.48 7.62
N GLY A 55 -28.54 20.24 7.84
CA GLY A 55 -27.69 19.05 7.74
C GLY A 55 -27.24 18.72 6.31
N GLN A 56 -28.06 19.03 5.30
CA GLN A 56 -27.61 18.89 3.90
C GLN A 56 -26.44 19.83 3.59
N GLN A 57 -26.53 21.10 3.98
CA GLN A 57 -25.46 22.07 3.75
C GLN A 57 -24.18 21.68 4.52
N TRP A 58 -24.33 21.20 5.75
CA TRP A 58 -23.21 20.65 6.54
C TRP A 58 -22.50 19.49 5.81
N TYR A 59 -23.26 18.54 5.26
CA TYR A 59 -22.72 17.40 4.53
C TYR A 59 -22.02 17.85 3.25
N ASP A 60 -22.66 18.70 2.45
CA ASP A 60 -22.11 19.20 1.19
C ASP A 60 -20.81 19.98 1.42
N ASN A 61 -20.71 20.76 2.50
CA ASN A 61 -19.48 21.45 2.91
C ASN A 61 -18.34 20.46 3.22
N HIS A 62 -18.61 19.36 3.93
CA HIS A 62 -17.60 18.34 4.21
C HIS A 62 -17.09 17.69 2.93
N ILE A 63 -17.99 17.28 2.05
CA ILE A 63 -17.63 16.64 0.77
C ILE A 63 -16.80 17.57 -0.11
N THR A 64 -17.16 18.86 -0.19
CA THR A 64 -16.47 19.83 -1.06
C THR A 64 -15.15 20.33 -0.48
N SER A 65 -15.01 20.37 0.85
CA SER A 65 -13.77 20.81 1.51
C SER A 65 -12.64 19.78 1.45
N SER A 66 -12.96 18.51 1.20
CA SER A 66 -12.00 17.40 1.22
C SER A 66 -11.77 16.85 -0.17
N LYS A 67 -10.56 17.02 -0.70
CA LYS A 67 -10.14 16.44 -1.99
C LYS A 67 -10.34 14.92 -2.03
N VAL A 68 -10.09 14.25 -0.91
CA VAL A 68 -10.20 12.79 -0.79
C VAL A 68 -11.66 12.34 -0.86
N LEU A 69 -12.55 13.01 -0.11
CA LEU A 69 -14.00 12.74 -0.18
C LEU A 69 -14.55 13.04 -1.58
N ALA A 70 -14.15 14.15 -2.19
CA ALA A 70 -14.54 14.52 -3.54
C ALA A 70 -14.11 13.47 -4.57
N PHE A 71 -12.84 13.03 -4.52
CA PHE A 71 -12.32 11.99 -5.41
C PHE A 71 -13.12 10.69 -5.32
N PHE A 72 -13.31 10.14 -4.10
CA PHE A 72 -14.05 8.90 -3.94
C PHE A 72 -15.55 9.03 -4.23
N LYS A 73 -16.11 10.24 -4.12
CA LYS A 73 -17.48 10.55 -4.57
C LYS A 73 -17.59 10.51 -6.08
N GLU A 74 -16.68 11.12 -6.84
CA GLU A 74 -16.71 11.08 -8.32
C GLU A 74 -16.53 9.66 -8.86
N LYS A 75 -15.67 8.88 -8.20
CA LYS A 75 -15.48 7.45 -8.52
C LYS A 75 -16.74 6.59 -8.33
N ARG A 76 -17.75 7.08 -7.61
CA ARG A 76 -19.06 6.43 -7.48
C ARG A 76 -19.88 6.57 -8.76
N ASP A 77 -19.88 7.74 -9.37
CA ASP A 77 -20.75 8.05 -10.51
C ASP A 77 -20.35 7.26 -11.77
N PHE A 78 -19.09 6.84 -11.85
CA PHE A 78 -18.57 6.06 -12.97
C PHE A 78 -18.76 4.53 -12.83
N ASN A 79 -18.85 3.99 -11.61
CA ASN A 79 -18.46 2.58 -11.37
C ASN A 79 -19.43 1.73 -10.54
N VAL A 80 -20.69 2.15 -10.37
CA VAL A 80 -21.60 1.45 -9.44
C VAL A 80 -21.98 0.02 -9.87
N HIS A 81 -21.91 -0.40 -11.14
CA HIS A 81 -22.32 -1.78 -11.52
C HIS A 81 -21.57 -2.46 -12.69
N THR A 82 -20.45 -1.92 -13.19
CA THR A 82 -19.96 -2.35 -14.53
C THR A 82 -18.55 -2.94 -14.55
N GLN A 83 -17.58 -2.45 -13.77
CA GLN A 83 -16.19 -2.93 -13.85
C GLN A 83 -15.43 -2.85 -12.50
N PRO A 84 -14.42 -3.72 -12.27
CA PRO A 84 -13.50 -3.60 -11.14
C PRO A 84 -12.84 -2.22 -11.08
N VAL A 85 -12.54 -1.73 -9.88
CA VAL A 85 -11.86 -0.44 -9.73
C VAL A 85 -10.44 -0.55 -10.32
N PRO A 86 -10.11 0.23 -11.37
CA PRO A 86 -8.81 0.11 -12.01
C PRO A 86 -7.71 0.66 -11.09
N VAL A 87 -6.65 -0.13 -10.91
CA VAL A 87 -5.42 0.28 -10.22
C VAL A 87 -4.20 -0.03 -11.09
N ASN A 88 -3.25 0.89 -11.08
CA ASN A 88 -1.93 0.68 -11.68
C ASN A 88 -1.05 -0.05 -10.68
N GLN A 89 -0.28 -1.04 -11.12
CA GLN A 89 0.72 -1.73 -10.30
C GLN A 89 2.13 -1.38 -10.78
N HIS A 90 2.94 -0.91 -9.86
CA HIS A 90 4.38 -0.74 -10.03
C HIS A 90 5.11 -1.83 -9.25
N THR A 91 5.95 -2.61 -9.92
CA THR A 91 6.73 -3.70 -9.29
C THR A 91 8.20 -3.28 -9.26
N SER A 92 8.77 -3.21 -8.06
CA SER A 92 10.21 -2.99 -7.86
C SER A 92 10.86 -4.30 -7.43
N ILE A 93 11.94 -4.68 -8.11
CA ILE A 93 12.71 -5.89 -7.83
C ILE A 93 14.10 -5.44 -7.36
N GLN A 94 14.43 -5.75 -6.12
CA GLN A 94 15.76 -5.51 -5.57
C GLN A 94 16.53 -6.84 -5.54
N SER A 95 17.61 -6.92 -6.32
CA SER A 95 18.53 -8.06 -6.33
C SER A 95 19.82 -7.71 -5.59
N THR A 96 20.34 -8.67 -4.83
CA THR A 96 21.63 -8.57 -4.14
C THR A 96 22.61 -9.52 -4.80
N GLU A 97 23.66 -8.99 -5.43
CA GLU A 97 24.74 -9.82 -5.98
C GLU A 97 25.87 -9.98 -4.97
N VAL A 98 26.34 -11.22 -4.80
CA VAL A 98 27.48 -11.54 -3.94
C VAL A 98 28.70 -11.75 -4.80
N VAL A 99 29.62 -10.78 -4.80
CA VAL A 99 30.94 -10.91 -5.46
C VAL A 99 31.85 -11.77 -4.59
N ARG A 100 32.46 -12.81 -5.17
CA ARG A 100 33.42 -13.68 -4.49
C ARG A 100 34.80 -13.57 -5.14
N SER A 101 35.82 -13.63 -4.31
CA SER A 101 37.21 -13.67 -4.75
C SER A 101 37.90 -14.85 -4.10
N SER A 102 38.63 -15.64 -4.89
CA SER A 102 39.53 -16.66 -4.39
C SER A 102 40.97 -16.15 -4.46
N GLU A 103 41.76 -16.53 -3.48
CA GLU A 103 43.17 -16.18 -3.42
C GLU A 103 44.02 -17.44 -3.62
N SER A 104 45.04 -17.34 -4.45
CA SER A 104 46.12 -18.33 -4.54
C SER A 104 47.45 -17.67 -4.22
N THR A 105 48.30 -18.40 -3.52
CA THR A 105 49.64 -17.95 -3.17
C THR A 105 50.65 -18.72 -3.99
N HIS A 106 51.53 -17.98 -4.67
CA HIS A 106 52.61 -18.55 -5.47
C HIS A 106 53.95 -18.13 -4.88
N ILE A 107 54.72 -19.10 -4.38
CA ILE A 107 55.98 -18.89 -3.67
C ILE A 107 57.13 -19.45 -4.52
N LYS A 108 58.06 -18.58 -4.91
CA LYS A 108 59.33 -18.96 -5.55
C LYS A 108 60.48 -18.80 -4.55
N LYS A 109 61.23 -19.87 -4.32
CA LYS A 109 62.39 -19.90 -3.42
C LYS A 109 63.68 -19.89 -4.23
N PHE A 110 64.55 -18.92 -3.96
CA PHE A 110 65.85 -18.78 -4.61
C PHE A 110 66.99 -19.02 -3.60
N ASP A 111 68.12 -19.54 -4.06
CA ASP A 111 69.34 -19.62 -3.24
C ASP A 111 70.12 -18.29 -3.19
N GLN A 112 71.23 -18.27 -2.45
CA GLN A 112 72.09 -17.09 -2.30
C GLN A 112 72.75 -16.64 -3.61
N THR A 113 72.69 -17.45 -4.67
CA THR A 113 73.22 -17.14 -6.01
C THR A 113 72.13 -16.68 -6.98
N GLY A 114 70.88 -16.60 -6.52
CA GLY A 114 69.73 -16.20 -7.33
C GLY A 114 69.14 -17.33 -8.20
N ARG A 115 69.58 -18.58 -8.00
CA ARG A 115 69.04 -19.74 -8.73
C ARG A 115 67.76 -20.22 -8.04
N LEU A 116 66.71 -20.50 -8.83
CA LEU A 116 65.45 -21.05 -8.33
C LEU A 116 65.68 -22.46 -7.79
N ILE A 117 65.36 -22.67 -6.52
CA ILE A 117 65.54 -23.95 -5.79
C ILE A 117 64.22 -24.55 -5.31
N GLY A 118 63.09 -23.86 -5.51
CA GLY A 118 61.77 -24.40 -5.23
C GLY A 118 60.65 -23.48 -5.72
N GLU A 119 59.55 -24.08 -6.14
CA GLU A 119 58.34 -23.40 -6.56
C GLU A 119 57.16 -24.12 -5.90
N TYR A 120 56.35 -23.36 -5.19
CA TYR A 120 55.19 -23.86 -4.47
C TYR A 120 54.00 -23.01 -4.86
N SER A 121 52.89 -23.65 -5.23
CA SER A 121 51.63 -22.97 -5.44
C SER A 121 50.61 -23.57 -4.50
N SER A 122 49.85 -22.72 -3.81
CA SER A 122 48.57 -23.18 -3.27
C SER A 122 47.55 -23.18 -4.40
N GLU A 123 46.66 -24.16 -4.41
CA GLU A 123 45.44 -24.04 -5.20
C GLU A 123 44.57 -22.93 -4.59
N PRO A 124 43.81 -22.18 -5.39
CA PRO A 124 42.82 -21.26 -4.87
C PRO A 124 41.82 -22.05 -4.02
N SER A 125 41.59 -21.62 -2.78
CA SER A 125 40.49 -22.20 -1.99
C SER A 125 39.17 -21.81 -2.65
N GLU A 126 38.29 -22.81 -2.84
CA GLU A 126 36.95 -22.53 -3.32
C GLU A 126 36.19 -21.78 -2.21
N PRO A 127 35.66 -20.57 -2.49
CA PRO A 127 34.90 -19.83 -1.48
C PRO A 127 33.61 -20.60 -1.18
N PRO A 128 33.15 -20.63 0.09
CA PRO A 128 31.92 -21.33 0.45
C PRO A 128 30.73 -20.86 -0.40
N PRO A 129 29.72 -21.72 -0.62
CA PRO A 129 28.51 -21.33 -1.34
C PRO A 129 27.89 -20.10 -0.67
N ALA A 130 27.57 -19.09 -1.47
CA ALA A 130 26.89 -17.90 -0.98
C ALA A 130 25.48 -18.29 -0.54
N PRO A 131 24.96 -17.64 0.51
CA PRO A 131 23.55 -17.77 0.82
C PRO A 131 22.73 -17.30 -0.38
N GLU A 132 21.74 -18.10 -0.77
CA GLU A 132 20.72 -17.69 -1.73
C GLU A 132 19.84 -16.63 -1.06
N ILE A 133 20.05 -15.37 -1.43
CA ILE A 133 19.18 -14.27 -0.98
C ILE A 133 18.12 -14.09 -2.07
N PRO A 134 16.86 -14.47 -1.83
CA PRO A 134 15.81 -14.27 -2.82
C PRO A 134 15.65 -12.77 -3.09
N PRO A 135 15.36 -12.38 -4.34
CA PRO A 135 15.12 -10.99 -4.67
C PRO A 135 13.91 -10.47 -3.88
N LYS A 136 14.04 -9.27 -3.33
CA LYS A 136 12.92 -8.61 -2.66
C LYS A 136 12.04 -7.97 -3.73
N VAL A 137 10.82 -8.47 -3.87
CA VAL A 137 9.80 -7.90 -4.76
C VAL A 137 8.86 -7.05 -3.92
N THR A 138 8.63 -5.81 -4.33
CA THR A 138 7.65 -4.92 -3.69
C THR A 138 6.66 -4.41 -4.73
N HIS A 139 5.37 -4.47 -4.39
CA HIS A 139 4.29 -3.97 -5.23
C HIS A 139 3.75 -2.64 -4.67
N ARG A 140 3.58 -1.65 -5.55
CA ARG A 140 2.91 -0.39 -5.24
C ARG A 140 1.71 -0.22 -6.15
N PHE A 141 0.54 0.02 -5.57
CA PHE A 141 -0.71 0.19 -6.30
C PHE A 141 -1.14 1.66 -6.27
N THR A 142 -1.55 2.24 -7.40
CA THR A 142 -2.02 3.64 -7.47
C THR A 142 -3.33 3.73 -8.24
N PHE A 143 -4.17 4.71 -7.92
CA PHE A 143 -5.33 5.02 -8.75
C PHE A 143 -4.89 5.87 -9.95
N PRO A 144 -5.27 5.49 -11.19
CA PRO A 144 -4.81 6.19 -12.39
C PRO A 144 -5.25 7.65 -12.45
N ASP A 145 -6.41 7.97 -11.86
CA ASP A 145 -7.01 9.29 -11.90
C ASP A 145 -6.74 10.11 -10.62
N TRP A 146 -5.88 9.61 -9.74
CA TRP A 146 -5.40 10.37 -8.59
C TRP A 146 -4.11 11.08 -8.98
N SER A 147 -4.13 12.41 -8.93
CA SER A 147 -3.04 13.25 -9.40
C SER A 147 -1.91 13.45 -8.39
N GLU A 148 -2.15 13.10 -7.13
CA GLU A 148 -1.19 13.29 -6.04
C GLU A 148 -0.34 12.01 -5.86
N THR A 149 0.55 11.98 -4.87
CA THR A 149 1.59 10.93 -4.77
C THR A 149 1.17 9.67 -4.02
N GLU A 150 0.02 9.68 -3.36
CA GLU A 150 -0.43 8.61 -2.49
C GLU A 150 -0.70 7.32 -3.27
N ASP A 151 -0.26 6.20 -2.71
CA ASP A 151 -0.68 4.88 -3.16
C ASP A 151 -2.11 4.54 -2.69
N VAL A 152 -2.66 3.43 -3.17
CA VAL A 152 -4.01 2.97 -2.85
C VAL A 152 -4.22 2.84 -1.34
N LEU A 153 -3.26 2.27 -0.61
CA LEU A 153 -3.39 2.06 0.83
C LEU A 153 -3.39 3.40 1.58
N GLN A 154 -2.45 4.28 1.24
CA GLN A 154 -2.36 5.62 1.81
C GLN A 154 -3.63 6.42 1.56
N LEU A 155 -4.14 6.41 0.33
CA LEU A 155 -5.35 7.15 -0.03
C LEU A 155 -6.60 6.57 0.63
N CYS A 156 -6.71 5.25 0.75
CA CYS A 156 -7.80 4.60 1.49
C CYS A 156 -7.73 4.90 3.01
N HIS A 157 -6.53 5.01 3.58
CA HIS A 157 -6.37 5.43 4.97
C HIS A 157 -6.81 6.88 5.20
N LEU A 158 -6.39 7.79 4.31
CA LEU A 158 -6.86 9.17 4.34
C LEU A 158 -8.38 9.24 4.23
N TYR A 159 -8.97 8.41 3.36
CA TYR A 159 -10.41 8.35 3.22
C TYR A 159 -11.10 7.88 4.51
N LEU A 160 -10.58 6.85 5.19
CA LEU A 160 -11.10 6.43 6.50
C LEU A 160 -11.09 7.56 7.52
N ASN A 161 -9.99 8.30 7.62
CA ASN A 161 -9.87 9.41 8.56
C ASN A 161 -10.91 10.50 8.27
N GLU A 162 -11.16 10.79 6.98
CA GLU A 162 -12.19 11.74 6.57
C GLU A 162 -13.61 11.23 6.89
N LEU A 163 -13.89 9.93 6.68
CA LEU A 163 -15.17 9.33 7.06
C LEU A 163 -15.41 9.40 8.56
N GLN A 164 -14.38 9.10 9.36
CA GLN A 164 -14.45 9.20 10.81
C GLN A 164 -14.76 10.63 11.25
N ARG A 165 -14.07 11.63 10.68
CA ARG A 165 -14.34 13.05 10.95
C ARG A 165 -15.78 13.43 10.62
N VAL A 166 -16.30 13.03 9.47
CA VAL A 166 -17.70 13.30 9.07
C VAL A 166 -18.68 12.69 10.08
N VAL A 167 -18.44 11.45 10.51
CA VAL A 167 -19.32 10.77 11.47
C VAL A 167 -19.27 11.43 12.84
N GLU A 168 -18.06 11.72 13.35
CA GLU A 168 -17.87 12.33 14.67
C GLU A 168 -18.40 13.77 14.71
N ASP A 169 -18.05 14.60 13.73
CA ASP A 169 -18.54 15.98 13.64
C ASP A 169 -20.06 16.02 13.47
N GLY A 170 -20.61 15.15 12.64
CA GLY A 170 -22.05 15.04 12.44
C GLY A 170 -22.78 14.66 13.72
N GLN A 171 -22.23 13.75 14.53
CA GLN A 171 -22.80 13.38 15.83
C GLN A 171 -22.67 14.50 16.87
N ASN A 172 -21.56 15.23 16.87
CA ASN A 172 -21.30 16.32 17.81
C ASN A 172 -22.20 17.53 17.55
N ASN A 173 -22.46 17.84 16.28
CA ASN A 173 -23.35 18.93 15.86
C ASN A 173 -24.81 18.50 15.76
N GLY A 174 -25.13 17.25 16.10
CA GLY A 174 -26.50 16.72 16.09
C GLY A 174 -27.07 16.45 14.70
N PHE A 175 -26.26 16.54 13.63
CA PHE A 175 -26.66 16.20 12.27
C PHE A 175 -26.80 14.69 12.05
N LEU A 176 -26.05 13.88 12.79
CA LEU A 176 -26.13 12.42 12.79
C LEU A 176 -26.62 11.89 14.13
N THR A 177 -27.32 10.77 14.09
CA THR A 177 -27.90 10.11 15.27
C THR A 177 -26.80 9.34 16.02
N LYS A 178 -26.86 9.35 17.35
CA LYS A 178 -25.93 8.61 18.24
C LYS A 178 -26.37 7.16 18.50
#